data_AF-A0A5B0A3I8-F1
#
_entry.id   AF-A0A5B0A3I8-F1
#
_cell.length_a   1.000
_cell.length_b   1.000
_cell.length_c   1.000
_cell.angle_alpha   90.00
_cell.angle_beta   90.00
_cell.angle_gamma   90.00
#
_symmetry.space_group_name_H-M   'P 1'
#
loop_
_entity.id
_entity.type
_entity.pdbx_description
1 polymer ?
#
loop_
_entity_poly.entity_id
_entity_poly.type
_entity_poly.pdbx_seq_one_letter_code
_entity_poly.pdbx_strand_id
1 'polypeptide(L)'
;MTRTFSDEDADRLRQLHADGVSRNEIACQTGWSVGTITNHARRLGLSFDREAVRAATDARQADLTALRQREIEGALELAQEARERALTRYELTGFDHLGNIVTRTVRRPPAREFKDFTTAHSSAMSTVLKLHQVDAGDAGRENAKGLLKTLGEAMTTAARELGGDDADEYGS
;
A
#
# COMPACT_ATOMS: atom_id res chain seq x y z
N MET A 1 20.80 24.74 37.24
CA MET A 1 21.63 25.48 36.26
C MET A 1 21.23 25.04 34.87
N THR A 2 20.75 25.95 34.04
CA THR A 2 20.42 25.69 32.64
C THR A 2 21.73 25.49 31.87
N ARG A 3 21.98 24.29 31.34
CA ARG A 3 23.14 24.02 30.49
C ARG A 3 23.01 24.85 29.21
N THR A 4 23.95 25.73 28.95
CA THR A 4 24.04 26.55 27.74
C THR A 4 24.99 25.91 26.73
N PHE A 5 24.64 26.00 25.45
CA PHE A 5 25.43 25.46 24.35
C PHE A 5 26.74 26.25 24.21
N SER A 6 27.88 25.58 24.33
CA SER A 6 29.21 26.21 24.28
C SER A 6 29.86 26.11 22.89
N ASP A 7 31.01 26.76 22.72
CA ASP A 7 31.82 26.64 21.50
C ASP A 7 32.39 25.22 21.33
N GLU A 8 32.70 24.52 22.43
CA GLU A 8 33.11 23.10 22.40
C GLU A 8 31.99 22.19 21.85
N ASP A 9 30.73 22.47 22.23
CA ASP A 9 29.58 21.76 21.66
C ASP A 9 29.42 22.06 20.16
N ALA A 10 29.75 23.29 19.72
CA ALA A 10 29.71 23.68 18.31
C ALA A 10 30.80 22.97 17.47
N ASP A 11 32.00 22.83 18.03
CA ASP A 11 33.10 22.10 17.39
C ASP A 11 32.80 20.61 17.30
N ARG A 12 32.24 20.02 18.36
CA ARG A 12 31.80 18.62 18.38
C ARG A 12 30.69 18.36 17.39
N LEU A 13 29.75 19.29 17.24
CA LEU A 13 28.69 19.23 16.22
C LEU A 13 29.25 19.28 14.80
N ARG A 14 30.26 20.13 14.53
CA ARG A 14 30.95 20.18 13.22
C ARG A 14 31.66 18.88 12.91
N GLN A 15 32.38 18.31 13.89
CA GLN A 15 33.09 17.05 13.71
C GLN A 15 32.12 15.89 13.42
N LEU A 16 31.07 15.73 14.24
CA LEU A 16 30.09 14.66 14.04
C LEU A 16 29.30 14.80 12.74
N HIS A 17 29.05 16.04 12.28
CA HIS A 17 28.45 16.30 10.97
C HIS A 17 29.36 15.89 9.82
N ALA A 18 30.67 16.21 9.90
CA ALA A 18 31.67 15.78 8.92
C ALA A 18 31.84 14.25 8.88
N ASP A 19 31.71 13.59 10.03
CA ASP A 19 31.73 12.12 10.15
C ASP A 19 30.44 11.45 9.63
N GLY A 20 29.45 12.23 9.15
CA GLY A 20 28.21 11.72 8.54
C GLY A 20 27.16 11.22 9.54
N VAL A 21 27.30 11.56 10.82
CA VAL A 21 26.42 11.08 11.89
C VAL A 21 25.04 11.75 11.80
N SER A 22 23.96 10.96 11.98
CA SER A 22 22.60 11.50 11.91
C SER A 22 22.29 12.45 13.07
N ARG A 23 21.45 13.47 12.85
CA ARG A 23 21.08 14.44 13.88
C ARG A 23 20.52 13.82 15.16
N ASN A 24 19.74 12.74 15.06
CA ASN A 24 19.18 12.06 16.24
C ASN A 24 20.28 11.36 17.03
N GLU A 25 21.22 10.73 16.33
CA GLU A 25 22.39 10.09 16.93
C GLU A 25 23.26 11.14 17.65
N ILE A 26 23.49 12.31 17.03
CA ILE A 26 24.21 13.43 17.65
C ILE A 26 23.51 13.88 18.93
N ALA A 27 22.18 14.04 18.90
CA ALA A 27 21.40 14.43 20.08
C ALA A 27 21.55 13.42 21.23
N CYS A 28 21.51 12.12 20.92
CA CYS A 28 21.75 11.05 21.89
C CYS A 28 23.18 11.08 22.46
N GLN A 29 24.19 11.29 21.62
CA GLN A 29 25.60 11.29 22.04
C GLN A 29 25.99 12.53 22.85
N THR A 30 25.47 13.72 22.50
CA THR A 30 25.83 14.97 23.18
C THR A 30 24.91 15.30 24.36
N GLY A 31 23.78 14.59 24.47
CA GLY A 31 22.73 14.83 25.46
C GLY A 31 21.95 16.13 25.24
N TRP A 32 21.96 16.65 24.00
CA TRP A 32 21.23 17.86 23.63
C TRP A 32 19.92 17.50 22.94
N SER A 33 18.91 18.36 23.05
CA SER A 33 17.66 18.14 22.33
C SER A 33 17.88 18.23 20.81
N VAL A 34 17.11 17.47 20.04
CA VAL A 34 17.13 17.51 18.57
C VAL A 34 16.85 18.94 18.04
N GLY A 35 16.00 19.70 18.74
CA GLY A 35 15.69 21.10 18.40
C GLY A 35 16.89 22.03 18.58
N THR A 36 17.65 21.86 19.67
CA THR A 36 18.89 22.61 19.95
C THR A 36 19.92 22.35 18.85
N ILE A 37 20.20 21.07 18.55
CA ILE A 37 21.16 20.69 17.50
C ILE A 37 20.78 21.27 16.14
N THR A 38 19.49 21.25 15.78
CA THR A 38 19.00 21.80 14.50
C THR A 38 19.24 23.31 14.40
N ASN A 39 18.91 24.06 15.46
CA ASN A 39 19.10 25.51 15.48
C ASN A 39 20.58 25.90 15.38
N HIS A 40 21.45 25.21 16.12
CA HIS A 40 22.88 25.48 16.10
C HIS A 40 23.54 25.03 14.79
N ALA A 41 23.16 23.88 14.23
CA ALA A 41 23.63 23.43 12.93
C ALA A 41 23.28 24.44 11.82
N ARG A 42 22.04 24.96 11.81
CA ARG A 42 21.63 25.99 10.86
C ARG A 42 22.44 27.29 11.01
N ARG A 43 22.73 27.71 12.26
CA ARG A 43 23.60 28.88 12.53
C ARG A 43 25.04 28.67 12.04
N LEU A 44 25.52 27.43 12.07
CA LEU A 44 26.85 27.04 11.60
C LEU A 44 26.89 26.71 10.10
N GLY A 45 25.77 26.82 9.38
CA GLY A 45 25.68 26.48 7.95
C GLY A 45 25.71 24.97 7.65
N LEU A 46 25.54 24.11 8.65
CA LEU A 46 25.51 22.66 8.49
C LEU A 46 24.10 22.21 8.09
N SER A 47 23.97 21.56 6.94
CA SER A 47 22.72 20.95 6.50
C SER A 47 22.70 19.46 6.83
N PHE A 48 21.70 19.03 7.60
CA PHE A 48 21.31 17.63 7.68
C PHE A 48 20.30 17.41 6.57
N ASP A 49 20.80 17.07 5.38
CA ASP A 49 20.02 17.03 4.16
C ASP A 49 18.93 15.94 4.23
N ARG A 50 17.75 16.34 4.72
CA ARG A 50 16.54 15.52 4.71
C ARG A 50 15.89 15.53 3.33
N GLU A 51 16.31 16.41 2.41
CA GLU A 51 15.80 16.43 1.05
C GLU A 51 16.38 15.26 0.25
N ALA A 52 17.66 14.94 0.44
CA ALA A 52 18.26 13.72 -0.12
C ALA A 52 17.54 12.44 0.37
N VAL A 53 17.20 12.37 1.66
CA VAL A 53 16.44 11.23 2.23
C VAL A 53 15.00 11.20 1.71
N ARG A 54 14.34 12.35 1.58
CA ARG A 54 12.98 12.45 1.05
C ARG A 54 12.95 12.06 -0.43
N ALA A 55 13.85 12.60 -1.25
CA ALA A 55 13.99 12.24 -2.65
C ALA A 55 14.28 10.75 -2.84
N ALA A 56 15.15 10.16 -2.00
CA ALA A 56 15.40 8.71 -2.02
C ALA A 56 14.16 7.89 -1.61
N THR A 57 13.38 8.37 -0.66
CA THR A 57 12.13 7.73 -0.23
C THR A 57 11.06 7.82 -1.31
N ASP A 58 10.90 8.98 -1.93
CA ASP A 58 9.94 9.25 -3.01
C ASP A 58 10.28 8.41 -4.25
N ALA A 59 11.57 8.34 -4.62
CA ALA A 59 12.05 7.47 -5.70
C ALA A 59 11.78 6.00 -5.38
N ARG A 60 12.09 5.54 -4.16
CA ARG A 60 11.80 4.17 -3.74
C ARG A 60 10.30 3.86 -3.75
N GLN A 61 9.46 4.82 -3.37
CA GLN A 61 8.01 4.65 -3.43
C GLN A 61 7.51 4.53 -4.87
N ALA A 62 8.05 5.33 -5.79
CA ALA A 62 7.75 5.23 -7.21
C ALA A 62 8.18 3.87 -7.79
N ASP A 63 9.38 3.39 -7.43
CA ASP A 63 9.89 2.08 -7.84
C ASP A 63 9.01 0.94 -7.31
N LEU A 64 8.58 1.01 -6.05
CA LEU A 64 7.68 0.01 -5.45
C LEU A 64 6.30 0.01 -6.11
N THR A 65 5.77 1.17 -6.48
CA THR A 65 4.52 1.27 -7.25
C THR A 65 4.69 0.63 -8.62
N ALA A 66 5.78 0.92 -9.34
CA ALA A 66 6.06 0.32 -10.65
C ALA A 66 6.21 -1.20 -10.57
N LEU A 67 6.91 -1.71 -9.56
CA LEU A 67 7.04 -3.15 -9.32
C LEU A 67 5.65 -3.78 -9.06
N ARG A 68 4.82 -3.12 -8.25
CA ARG A 68 3.48 -3.62 -7.92
C ARG A 68 2.57 -3.69 -9.16
N GLN A 69 2.64 -2.70 -10.05
CA GLN A 69 1.89 -2.73 -11.31
C GLN A 69 2.30 -3.92 -12.17
N ARG A 70 3.60 -4.22 -12.28
CA ARG A 70 4.08 -5.41 -13.00
C ARG A 70 3.58 -6.72 -12.38
N GLU A 71 3.55 -6.81 -11.04
CA GLU A 71 3.00 -7.98 -10.35
C GLU A 71 1.49 -8.14 -10.58
N ILE A 72 0.74 -7.04 -10.67
CA ILE A 72 -0.69 -7.07 -11.03
C ILE A 72 -0.87 -7.61 -12.44
N GLU A 73 -0.11 -7.11 -13.41
CA GLU A 73 -0.13 -7.58 -14.79
C GLU A 73 0.16 -9.08 -14.87
N GLY A 74 1.26 -9.54 -14.26
CA GLY A 74 1.61 -10.97 -14.24
C GLY A 74 0.56 -11.86 -13.56
N ALA A 75 -0.07 -11.38 -12.48
CA ALA A 75 -1.15 -12.12 -11.83
C ALA A 75 -2.41 -12.21 -12.70
N LEU A 76 -2.72 -11.18 -13.49
CA LEU A 76 -3.82 -11.20 -14.46
C LEU A 76 -3.55 -12.18 -15.61
N GLU A 77 -2.33 -12.19 -16.15
CA GLU A 77 -1.91 -13.15 -17.17
C GLU A 77 -2.04 -14.59 -16.66
N LEU A 78 -1.55 -14.88 -15.45
CA LEU A 78 -1.70 -16.20 -14.82
C LEU A 78 -3.19 -16.58 -14.63
N ALA A 79 -4.02 -15.63 -14.20
CA ALA A 79 -5.45 -15.86 -14.05
C ALA A 79 -6.11 -16.19 -15.40
N GLN A 80 -5.72 -15.51 -16.47
CA GLN A 80 -6.20 -15.78 -17.83
C GLN A 80 -5.77 -17.15 -18.31
N GLU A 81 -4.48 -17.49 -18.19
CA GLU A 81 -3.97 -18.80 -18.59
C GLU A 81 -4.70 -19.94 -17.86
N ALA A 82 -4.85 -19.84 -16.53
CA ALA A 82 -5.55 -20.84 -15.75
C ALA A 82 -7.02 -21.02 -16.22
N ARG A 83 -7.70 -19.91 -16.52
CA ARG A 83 -9.07 -19.95 -17.06
C ARG A 83 -9.12 -20.60 -18.44
N GLU A 84 -8.19 -20.26 -19.32
CA GLU A 84 -8.11 -20.84 -20.66
C GLU A 84 -7.86 -22.35 -20.61
N ARG A 85 -6.92 -22.80 -19.76
CA ARG A 85 -6.65 -24.23 -19.52
C ARG A 85 -7.89 -24.96 -19.01
N ALA A 86 -8.67 -24.34 -18.13
CA ALA A 86 -9.93 -24.92 -17.62
C ALA A 86 -11.01 -25.10 -18.70
N LEU A 87 -10.93 -24.36 -19.82
CA LEU A 87 -11.96 -24.32 -20.85
C LEU A 87 -11.54 -24.94 -22.18
N THR A 88 -10.26 -25.27 -22.34
CA THR A 88 -9.68 -25.83 -23.57
C THR A 88 -9.72 -27.36 -23.58
N ARG A 89 -9.51 -27.96 -24.75
CA ARG A 89 -9.38 -29.41 -24.90
C ARG A 89 -8.22 -29.93 -24.05
N TYR A 90 -8.40 -31.11 -23.46
CA TYR A 90 -7.46 -31.74 -22.56
C TYR A 90 -7.16 -33.17 -23.02
N GLU A 91 -5.90 -33.56 -23.00
CA GLU A 91 -5.49 -34.93 -23.32
C GLU A 91 -5.41 -35.76 -22.05
N LEU A 92 -6.29 -36.75 -21.95
CA LEU A 92 -6.25 -37.72 -20.87
C LEU A 92 -5.37 -38.89 -21.30
N THR A 93 -4.29 -39.15 -20.57
CA THR A 93 -3.49 -40.36 -20.76
C THR A 93 -3.72 -41.28 -19.57
N GLY A 94 -4.02 -42.55 -19.83
CA GLY A 94 -4.27 -43.56 -18.81
C GLY A 94 -3.96 -44.96 -19.34
N PHE A 95 -4.32 -45.97 -18.54
CA PHE A 95 -4.17 -47.38 -18.92
C PHE A 95 -5.54 -47.99 -19.25
N ASP A 96 -5.57 -48.85 -20.26
CA ASP A 96 -6.72 -49.73 -20.49
C ASP A 96 -6.68 -50.96 -19.54
N HIS A 97 -7.69 -51.81 -19.67
CA HIS A 97 -7.82 -53.06 -18.91
C HIS A 97 -6.78 -54.13 -19.27
N LEU A 98 -5.98 -53.92 -20.32
CA LEU A 98 -4.92 -54.79 -20.78
C LEU A 98 -3.53 -54.22 -20.43
N GLY A 99 -3.46 -53.05 -19.79
CA GLY A 99 -2.21 -52.38 -19.41
C GLY A 99 -1.57 -51.53 -20.51
N ASN A 100 -2.25 -51.30 -21.64
CA ASN A 100 -1.74 -50.42 -22.69
C ASN A 100 -2.01 -48.95 -22.33
N ILE A 101 -1.09 -48.07 -22.72
CA ILE A 101 -1.29 -46.63 -22.59
C ILE A 101 -2.28 -46.17 -23.66
N VAL A 102 -3.37 -45.55 -23.24
CA VAL A 102 -4.39 -44.98 -24.11
C VAL A 102 -4.50 -43.48 -23.83
N THR A 103 -4.43 -42.69 -24.89
CA THR A 103 -4.65 -41.24 -24.84
C THR A 103 -6.00 -40.91 -25.48
N ARG A 104 -6.81 -40.11 -24.79
CA ARG A 104 -8.10 -39.62 -25.29
C ARG A 104 -8.22 -38.12 -25.07
N THR A 105 -8.46 -37.39 -26.14
CA THR A 105 -8.77 -35.95 -26.06
C THR A 105 -10.22 -35.75 -25.63
N VAL A 106 -10.41 -34.98 -24.57
CA VAL A 106 -11.72 -34.57 -24.06
C VAL A 106 -11.92 -33.07 -24.28
N ARG A 107 -13.18 -32.64 -24.38
CA ARG A 107 -13.52 -31.22 -24.64
C ARG A 107 -13.07 -30.29 -23.50
N ARG A 108 -13.03 -30.79 -22.27
CA ARG A 108 -12.68 -30.05 -21.05
C ARG A 108 -11.84 -30.97 -20.14
N PRO A 109 -10.93 -30.43 -19.30
CA PRO A 109 -10.25 -31.23 -18.29
C PRO A 109 -11.24 -31.99 -17.39
N PRO A 110 -10.82 -33.14 -16.83
CA PRO A 110 -11.61 -33.83 -15.82
C PRO A 110 -11.81 -32.96 -14.58
N ALA A 111 -12.73 -33.37 -13.70
CA ALA A 111 -13.22 -32.54 -12.59
C ALA A 111 -12.11 -32.08 -11.63
N ARG A 112 -11.08 -32.90 -11.42
CA ARG A 112 -9.95 -32.58 -10.53
C ARG A 112 -9.08 -31.48 -11.13
N GLU A 113 -8.64 -31.66 -12.36
CA GLU A 113 -7.81 -30.70 -13.09
C GLU A 113 -8.57 -29.39 -13.30
N PHE A 114 -9.87 -29.46 -13.62
CA PHE A 114 -10.72 -28.28 -13.70
C PHE A 114 -10.79 -27.52 -12.38
N LYS A 115 -10.97 -28.22 -11.25
CA LYS A 115 -10.93 -27.62 -9.92
C LYS A 115 -9.57 -26.95 -9.65
N ASP A 116 -8.47 -27.60 -10.00
CA ASP A 116 -7.13 -27.05 -9.78
C ASP A 116 -6.92 -25.76 -10.58
N PHE A 117 -7.31 -25.73 -11.86
CA PHE A 117 -7.24 -24.52 -12.68
C PHE A 117 -8.15 -23.38 -12.18
N THR A 118 -9.39 -23.68 -11.79
CA THR A 118 -10.31 -22.65 -11.25
C THR A 118 -9.84 -22.11 -9.89
N THR A 119 -9.18 -22.96 -9.09
CA THR A 119 -8.56 -22.56 -7.81
C THR A 119 -7.39 -21.63 -8.08
N ALA A 120 -6.49 -21.98 -9.00
CA ALA A 120 -5.38 -21.13 -9.42
C ALA A 120 -5.85 -19.75 -9.93
N HIS A 121 -6.90 -19.73 -10.76
CA HIS A 121 -7.53 -18.49 -11.22
C HIS A 121 -8.04 -17.64 -10.05
N SER A 122 -8.77 -18.25 -9.10
CA SER A 122 -9.32 -17.54 -7.94
C SER A 122 -8.23 -16.97 -7.02
N SER A 123 -7.13 -17.71 -6.83
CA SER A 123 -5.97 -17.27 -6.06
C SER A 123 -5.26 -16.09 -6.72
N ALA A 124 -5.05 -16.14 -8.04
CA ALA A 124 -4.43 -15.05 -8.80
C ALA A 124 -5.27 -13.76 -8.73
N MET A 125 -6.60 -13.87 -8.93
CA MET A 125 -7.52 -12.74 -8.77
C MET A 125 -7.53 -12.17 -7.34
N SER A 126 -7.37 -13.02 -6.33
CA SER A 126 -7.25 -12.57 -4.93
C SER A 126 -5.97 -11.77 -4.68
N THR A 127 -4.86 -12.11 -5.34
CA THR A 127 -3.61 -11.33 -5.29
C THR A 127 -3.80 -9.96 -5.92
N VAL A 128 -4.40 -9.89 -7.11
CA VAL A 128 -4.71 -8.62 -7.80
C VAL A 128 -5.53 -7.69 -6.89
N LEU A 129 -6.60 -8.20 -6.27
CA LEU A 129 -7.43 -7.40 -5.36
C LEU A 129 -6.65 -6.87 -4.16
N LYS A 130 -5.78 -7.68 -3.56
CA LYS A 130 -4.94 -7.24 -2.42
C LYS A 130 -3.93 -6.19 -2.84
N LEU A 131 -3.29 -6.33 -4.00
CA LEU A 131 -2.33 -5.35 -4.50
C LEU A 131 -3.01 -4.00 -4.80
N HIS A 132 -4.19 -4.01 -5.40
CA HIS A 132 -5.00 -2.80 -5.57
C HIS A 132 -5.43 -2.16 -4.25
N GLN A 133 -5.73 -2.94 -3.21
CA GLN A 133 -6.02 -2.40 -1.88
C GLN A 133 -4.80 -1.70 -1.26
N VAL A 134 -3.60 -2.24 -1.47
CA VAL A 134 -2.35 -1.60 -1.02
C VAL A 134 -2.11 -0.29 -1.79
N ASP A 135 -2.38 -0.26 -3.10
CA ASP A 135 -2.30 0.96 -3.92
C ASP A 135 -3.32 2.02 -3.49
N ALA A 136 -4.54 1.62 -3.16
CA ALA A 136 -5.57 2.54 -2.69
C ALA A 136 -5.16 3.26 -1.38
N GLY A 137 -4.33 2.60 -0.56
CA GLY A 137 -3.74 3.17 0.65
C GLY A 137 -4.76 3.76 1.64
N ASP A 138 -4.27 4.57 2.57
CA ASP A 138 -5.12 5.33 3.50
C ASP A 138 -5.89 6.46 2.78
N ALA A 139 -5.36 6.95 1.66
CA ALA A 139 -5.99 8.00 0.84
C ALA A 139 -7.33 7.54 0.25
N GLY A 140 -7.44 6.30 -0.24
CA GLY A 140 -8.71 5.74 -0.71
C GLY A 140 -9.72 5.55 0.43
N ARG A 141 -9.26 5.20 1.64
CA ARG A 141 -10.12 5.09 2.84
C ARG A 141 -10.57 6.45 3.35
N GLU A 142 -9.69 7.44 3.39
CA GLU A 142 -9.98 8.85 3.73
C GLU A 142 -10.99 9.44 2.73
N ASN A 143 -10.77 9.24 1.43
CA ASN A 143 -11.66 9.75 0.40
C ASN A 143 -13.04 9.07 0.46
N ALA A 144 -13.08 7.75 0.67
CA ALA A 144 -14.35 7.04 0.91
C ALA A 144 -15.08 7.54 2.19
N LYS A 145 -14.36 7.79 3.28
CA LYS A 145 -14.93 8.39 4.51
C LYS A 145 -15.45 9.81 4.26
N GLY A 146 -14.71 10.63 3.50
CA GLY A 146 -15.11 11.97 3.11
C GLY A 146 -16.41 11.97 2.31
N LEU A 147 -16.51 11.11 1.29
CA LEU A 147 -17.73 10.94 0.49
C LEU A 147 -18.92 10.48 1.34
N LEU A 148 -18.72 9.49 2.23
CA LEU A 148 -19.76 9.02 3.14
C LEU A 148 -20.21 10.11 4.13
N LYS A 149 -19.27 10.92 4.63
CA LYS A 149 -19.57 12.06 5.49
C LYS A 149 -20.42 13.10 4.74
N THR A 150 -20.04 13.47 3.52
CA THR A 150 -20.82 14.41 2.70
C THR A 150 -22.22 13.89 2.38
N LEU A 151 -22.37 12.59 2.14
CA LEU A 151 -23.66 11.97 1.92
C LEU A 151 -24.52 11.98 3.20
N GLY A 152 -23.93 11.64 4.35
CA GLY A 152 -24.62 11.70 5.65
C GLY A 152 -25.07 13.11 6.01
N GLU A 153 -24.25 14.12 5.72
CA GLU A 153 -24.60 15.54 5.86
C GLU A 153 -25.76 15.92 4.94
N ALA A 154 -25.72 15.53 3.66
CA ALA A 154 -26.80 15.79 2.71
C ALA A 154 -28.12 15.13 3.12
N MET A 155 -28.10 13.88 3.60
CA MET A 155 -29.29 13.19 4.09
C MET A 155 -29.85 13.83 5.37
N THR A 156 -28.99 14.30 6.26
CA THR A 156 -29.42 15.00 7.50
C THR A 156 -30.05 16.35 7.18
N THR A 157 -29.50 17.08 6.21
CA THR A 157 -30.07 18.35 5.72
C THR A 157 -31.43 18.11 5.08
N ALA A 158 -31.54 17.15 4.17
CA ALA A 158 -32.81 16.78 3.55
C ALA A 158 -33.86 16.33 4.59
N ALA A 159 -33.46 15.58 5.62
CA ALA A 159 -34.35 15.17 6.70
C ALA A 159 -34.84 16.36 7.56
N ARG A 160 -34.02 17.41 7.75
CA ARG A 160 -34.45 18.64 8.43
C ARG A 160 -35.38 19.48 7.57
N GLU A 161 -35.14 19.55 6.27
CA GLU A 161 -36.01 20.25 5.32
C GLU A 161 -37.36 19.56 5.18
N LEU A 162 -37.40 18.21 5.23
CA LEU A 162 -38.64 17.44 5.17
C LEU A 162 -39.37 17.31 6.52
N GLY A 163 -38.66 17.39 7.65
CA GLY A 163 -39.24 17.28 8.99
C GLY A 163 -39.66 18.62 9.62
N GLY A 164 -39.57 19.72 8.87
CA GLY A 164 -39.85 21.09 9.35
C GLY A 164 -41.26 21.60 9.08
N ASP A 165 -42.15 20.82 8.46
CA ASP A 165 -43.47 21.29 7.99
C ASP A 165 -44.68 20.62 8.67
N ASP A 166 -44.48 19.67 9.59
CA ASP A 166 -45.57 18.88 10.22
C ASP A 166 -45.88 19.26 11.69
N ALA A 167 -45.42 20.42 12.19
CA ALA A 167 -45.51 20.75 13.62
C ALA A 167 -46.50 21.86 14.03
N ASP A 168 -47.21 22.52 13.10
CA ASP A 168 -48.02 23.72 13.43
C ASP A 168 -49.52 23.67 13.07
N GLU A 169 -50.11 22.52 12.68
CA GLU A 169 -51.54 22.48 12.25
C GLU A 169 -52.53 21.72 13.16
N TYR A 170 -52.25 21.48 14.44
CA TYR A 170 -53.29 21.03 15.40
C TYR A 170 -53.07 21.59 16.81
N GLY A 171 -53.36 22.88 16.98
CA GLY A 171 -53.28 23.57 18.26
C GLY A 171 -54.24 24.74 18.38
N SER A 172 -55.55 24.49 18.32
CA SER A 172 -56.62 25.34 18.91
C SER A 172 -57.90 24.54 19.04
#